data_AF-D0NN13-F1
#
_entry.id   AF-D0NN13-F1
#
_cell.length_a   1.000
_cell.length_b   1.000
_cell.length_c   1.000
_cell.angle_alpha   90.00
_cell.angle_beta   90.00
_cell.angle_gamma   90.00
#
_symmetry.space_group_name_H-M   'P 1'
#
loop_
_entity.id
_entity.type
_entity.pdbx_description
1 polymer ?
#
loop_
_entity_poly.entity_id
_entity_poly.type
_entity_poly.pdbx_seq_one_letter_code
_entity_poly.pdbx_strand_id
1 'polypeptide(L)'
;MMFARRLQQLRTLDSEDWSNLGTELRNISRENGLDGDMPDTKLLKDLGYGSLVMAIRKKHGGVVEVAAKMGTPKVEQVVDVHKKVSARAKRRQKRQERLNKHDFY
;
A
#
# COMPACT_ATOMS: atom_id res chain seq x y z
N MET A 1 -14.54 9.09 20.69
CA MET A 1 -13.95 7.84 20.18
C MET A 1 -14.93 7.19 19.21
N MET A 2 -14.74 7.34 17.89
CA MET A 2 -15.64 6.80 16.84
C MET A 2 -15.03 5.56 16.17
N PHE A 3 -14.58 4.57 16.95
CA PHE A 3 -13.74 3.48 16.44
C PHE A 3 -14.46 2.20 16.01
N ALA A 4 -15.81 2.15 15.94
CA ALA A 4 -16.50 0.86 15.81
C ALA A 4 -17.60 0.72 14.73
N ARG A 5 -18.00 1.79 14.03
CA ARG A 5 -19.18 1.71 13.13
C ARG A 5 -18.90 1.46 11.64
N ARG A 6 -17.66 1.55 11.17
CA ARG A 6 -17.33 1.38 9.72
C ARG A 6 -16.75 0.02 9.36
N LEU A 7 -16.70 -0.93 10.31
CA LEU A 7 -16.14 -2.27 10.09
C LEU A 7 -17.12 -3.30 9.51
N GLN A 8 -18.36 -2.91 9.18
CA GLN A 8 -19.37 -3.87 8.68
C GLN A 8 -20.07 -3.51 7.36
N GLN A 9 -19.88 -2.30 6.80
CA GLN A 9 -20.62 -1.90 5.59
C GLN A 9 -19.95 -2.24 4.23
N LEU A 10 -18.72 -2.75 4.20
CA LEU A 10 -18.07 -3.15 2.93
C LEU A 10 -17.80 -4.65 2.85
N ARG A 11 -18.78 -5.45 3.31
CA ARG A 11 -18.76 -6.91 3.12
C ARG A 11 -18.85 -7.30 1.64
N THR A 12 -19.37 -6.46 0.75
CA THR A 12 -19.48 -6.76 -0.69
C THR A 12 -19.79 -5.47 -1.47
N LEU A 13 -18.80 -4.63 -1.74
CA LEU A 13 -18.90 -3.80 -2.94
C LEU A 13 -18.04 -4.51 -3.98
N ASP A 14 -18.69 -5.09 -4.96
CA ASP A 14 -18.04 -5.44 -6.20
C ASP A 14 -17.36 -4.16 -6.72
N SER A 15 -16.04 -4.11 -6.55
CA SER A 15 -15.21 -2.97 -6.92
C SER A 15 -15.05 -2.89 -8.45
N GLU A 16 -16.13 -3.06 -9.21
CA GLU A 16 -16.11 -2.88 -10.66
C GLU A 16 -16.03 -1.40 -10.99
N ASP A 17 -16.65 -0.54 -10.17
CA ASP A 17 -16.70 0.89 -10.43
C ASP A 17 -15.54 1.66 -9.79
N TRP A 18 -14.73 2.27 -10.66
CA TRP A 18 -13.63 3.17 -10.31
C TRP A 18 -14.03 4.33 -9.39
N SER A 19 -15.24 4.88 -9.57
CA SER A 19 -15.72 6.06 -8.82
C SER A 19 -15.82 5.79 -7.31
N ASN A 20 -16.30 4.60 -6.95
CA ASN A 20 -16.40 4.16 -5.55
C ASN A 20 -15.02 3.93 -4.95
N LEU A 21 -14.13 3.24 -5.68
CA LEU A 21 -12.75 2.99 -5.25
C LEU A 21 -11.98 4.29 -4.98
N GLY A 22 -12.04 5.25 -5.91
CA GLY A 22 -11.33 6.52 -5.77
C GLY A 22 -11.81 7.34 -4.58
N THR A 23 -13.13 7.35 -4.35
CA THR A 23 -13.72 8.06 -3.20
C THR A 23 -13.32 7.42 -1.87
N GLU A 24 -13.33 6.08 -1.79
CA GLU A 24 -12.87 5.36 -0.59
C GLU A 24 -11.39 5.62 -0.29
N LEU A 25 -10.52 5.54 -1.29
CA LEU A 25 -9.10 5.79 -1.12
C LEU A 25 -8.82 7.23 -0.66
N ARG A 26 -9.54 8.22 -1.20
CA ARG A 26 -9.42 9.62 -0.75
C ARG A 26 -9.94 9.81 0.68
N ASN A 27 -11.01 9.13 1.07
CA ASN A 27 -11.51 9.17 2.45
C ASN A 27 -10.49 8.56 3.43
N ILE A 28 -9.96 7.38 3.12
CA ILE A 28 -8.91 6.73 3.92
C ILE A 28 -7.67 7.64 4.01
N SER A 29 -7.29 8.27 2.90
CA SER A 29 -6.17 9.21 2.86
C SER A 29 -6.37 10.40 3.81
N ARG A 30 -7.54 11.04 3.78
CA ARG A 30 -7.89 12.13 4.70
C ARG A 30 -7.94 11.70 6.16
N GLU A 31 -8.50 10.52 6.43
CA GLU A 31 -8.57 9.96 7.79
C GLU A 31 -7.17 9.68 8.37
N ASN A 32 -6.16 9.46 7.52
CA ASN A 32 -4.78 9.16 7.93
C ASN A 32 -3.81 10.34 7.74
N GLY A 33 -4.31 11.56 7.44
CA GLY A 33 -3.48 12.76 7.30
C GLY A 33 -2.57 12.75 6.07
N LEU A 34 -2.99 12.08 5.00
CA LEU A 34 -2.24 12.00 3.73
C LEU A 34 -2.74 13.02 2.69
N ASP A 35 -3.54 14.01 3.08
CA ASP A 35 -4.02 15.12 2.24
C ASP A 35 -4.65 14.74 0.87
N GLY A 36 -5.16 13.50 0.76
CA GLY A 36 -5.75 13.00 -0.48
C GLY A 36 -4.77 12.25 -1.39
N ASP A 37 -3.53 12.07 -0.97
CA ASP A 37 -2.54 11.23 -1.63
C ASP A 37 -2.90 9.76 -1.55
N MET A 38 -2.37 8.97 -2.49
CA MET A 38 -2.53 7.52 -2.50
C MET A 38 -1.99 6.89 -1.20
N PRO A 39 -2.84 6.21 -0.40
CA PRO A 39 -2.38 5.49 0.78
C PRO A 39 -1.47 4.31 0.40
N ASP A 40 -0.44 4.06 1.22
CA ASP A 40 0.46 2.94 0.96
C ASP A 40 -0.25 1.60 1.18
N THR A 41 0.18 0.60 0.41
CA THR A 41 -0.32 -0.78 0.52
C THR A 41 -0.13 -1.40 1.89
N LYS A 42 0.90 -0.97 2.64
CA LYS A 42 1.11 -1.41 4.02
C LYS A 42 0.04 -0.83 4.94
N LEU A 43 -0.16 0.49 4.88
CA LEU A 43 -1.21 1.17 5.64
C LEU A 43 -2.59 0.55 5.39
N LEU A 44 -2.93 0.30 4.12
CA LEU A 44 -4.21 -0.35 3.79
C LEU A 44 -4.34 -1.75 4.40
N LYS A 45 -3.26 -2.53 4.46
CA LYS A 45 -3.28 -3.86 5.10
C LYS A 45 -3.38 -3.76 6.61
N ASP A 46 -2.66 -2.83 7.23
CA ASP A 46 -2.67 -2.62 8.68
C ASP A 46 -4.04 -2.14 9.17
N LEU A 47 -4.76 -1.38 8.33
CA LEU A 47 -6.14 -0.94 8.56
C LEU A 47 -7.20 -2.02 8.22
N GLY A 48 -6.80 -3.20 7.74
CA GLY A 48 -7.71 -4.30 7.42
C GLY A 48 -8.33 -4.28 6.00
N TYR A 49 -7.94 -3.33 5.14
CA TYR A 49 -8.40 -3.22 3.75
C TYR A 49 -7.66 -4.18 2.79
N GLY A 50 -7.38 -5.42 3.22
CA GLY A 50 -6.67 -6.42 2.41
C GLY A 50 -7.43 -6.83 1.14
N SER A 51 -8.76 -6.90 1.21
CA SER A 51 -9.64 -7.15 0.06
C SER A 51 -9.55 -6.03 -0.98
N LEU A 52 -9.53 -4.78 -0.54
CA LEU A 52 -9.37 -3.59 -1.38
C LEU A 52 -8.03 -3.61 -2.14
N VAL A 53 -6.94 -3.95 -1.45
CA VAL A 53 -5.62 -4.10 -2.07
C VAL A 53 -5.63 -5.18 -3.15
N MET A 54 -6.37 -6.28 -2.93
CA MET A 54 -6.51 -7.35 -3.90
C MET A 54 -7.37 -6.94 -5.10
N ALA A 55 -8.45 -6.20 -4.87
CA ALA A 55 -9.27 -5.58 -5.91
C ALA A 55 -8.45 -4.64 -6.80
N ILE A 56 -7.66 -3.74 -6.20
CA ILE A 56 -6.76 -2.83 -6.93
C ILE A 56 -5.82 -3.61 -7.85
N ARG A 57 -5.22 -4.70 -7.35
CA ARG A 57 -4.28 -5.53 -8.10
C ARG A 57 -4.93 -6.32 -9.24
N LYS A 58 -6.14 -6.84 -9.02
CA LYS A 58 -6.81 -7.75 -9.98
C LYS A 58 -7.67 -7.01 -11.01
N LYS A 59 -8.39 -5.96 -10.60
CA LYS A 59 -9.41 -5.28 -11.41
C LYS A 59 -8.95 -3.93 -11.96
N HIS A 60 -8.06 -3.21 -11.26
CA HIS A 60 -7.71 -1.81 -11.56
C HIS A 60 -6.27 -1.59 -12.03
N GLY A 61 -5.62 -2.65 -12.55
CA GLY A 61 -4.27 -2.58 -13.13
C GLY A 61 -3.13 -2.33 -12.13
N GLY A 62 -3.43 -2.36 -10.82
CA GLY A 62 -2.46 -2.25 -9.75
C GLY A 62 -2.24 -0.83 -9.24
N VAL A 63 -1.44 -0.75 -8.17
CA VAL A 63 -1.32 0.46 -7.33
C VAL A 63 -0.77 1.66 -8.10
N VAL A 64 0.10 1.43 -9.08
CA VAL A 64 0.70 2.49 -9.90
C VAL A 64 -0.35 3.16 -10.79
N GLU A 65 -1.22 2.38 -11.43
CA GLU A 65 -2.28 2.90 -12.29
C GLU A 65 -3.33 3.65 -11.47
N VAL A 66 -3.73 3.11 -10.32
CA VAL A 66 -4.66 3.80 -9.42
C VAL A 66 -4.05 5.10 -8.88
N ALA A 67 -2.74 5.12 -8.58
CA ALA A 67 -2.05 6.33 -8.11
C ALA A 67 -1.98 7.40 -9.21
N ALA A 68 -1.72 7.00 -10.46
CA ALA A 68 -1.75 7.89 -11.61
C ALA A 68 -3.15 8.51 -11.80
N LYS A 69 -4.21 7.69 -11.74
CA LYS A 69 -5.60 8.18 -11.83
C LYS A 69 -6.02 9.05 -10.65
N MET A 70 -5.41 8.89 -9.47
CA MET A 70 -5.64 9.75 -8.31
C MET A 70 -4.92 11.11 -8.40
N GLY A 71 -3.98 11.27 -9.35
CA GLY A 71 -3.17 12.48 -9.52
C GLY A 71 -1.83 12.44 -8.77
N THR A 72 -1.45 11.29 -8.20
CA THR A 72 -0.19 11.10 -7.46
C THR A 72 0.69 10.04 -8.12
N PRO A 73 1.14 10.23 -9.38
CA PRO A 73 1.96 9.25 -10.06
C PRO A 73 3.32 9.10 -9.36
N LYS A 74 3.76 7.85 -9.17
CA LYS A 74 5.13 7.59 -8.74
C LYS A 74 6.06 7.79 -9.92
N VAL A 75 7.05 8.67 -9.79
CA VAL A 75 8.09 8.85 -10.80
C VAL A 75 8.92 7.56 -10.89
N GLU A 76 9.10 6.99 -12.09
CA GLU A 76 9.78 5.70 -12.32
C GLU A 76 11.15 5.61 -11.62
N GLN A 77 11.89 6.72 -11.61
CA GLN A 77 13.20 6.85 -10.95
C GLN A 77 13.12 6.51 -9.45
N VAL A 78 12.05 6.95 -8.77
CA VAL A 78 11.82 6.69 -7.33
C VAL A 78 11.56 5.20 -7.09
N VAL A 79 10.87 4.53 -8.02
CA VAL A 79 10.58 3.10 -7.94
C VAL A 79 11.86 2.27 -8.02
N ASP A 80 12.76 2.59 -8.94
CA ASP A 80 14.02 1.87 -9.11
C ASP A 80 15.01 2.08 -7.97
N VAL A 81 15.08 3.31 -7.43
CA VAL A 81 15.84 3.58 -6.21
C VAL A 81 15.29 2.76 -5.05
N HIS A 82 13.97 2.69 -4.88
CA HIS A 82 13.34 1.90 -3.81
C HIS A 82 13.66 0.40 -3.92
N LYS A 83 13.65 -0.18 -5.13
CA LYS A 83 14.08 -1.57 -5.37
C LYS A 83 15.53 -1.79 -4.93
N LYS A 84 16.44 -0.89 -5.31
CA LYS A 84 17.87 -0.98 -4.96
C LYS A 84 18.10 -0.86 -3.44
N VAL A 85 17.42 0.10 -2.79
CA VAL A 85 17.53 0.35 -1.34
C VAL A 85 17.00 -0.84 -0.54
N SER A 86 15.82 -1.36 -0.89
CA SER A 86 15.22 -2.51 -0.20
C SER A 86 16.05 -3.79 -0.36
N ALA A 87 16.59 -4.05 -1.56
CA ALA A 87 17.52 -5.15 -1.78
C ALA A 87 18.79 -5.02 -0.92
N ARG A 88 19.35 -3.81 -0.83
CA ARG A 88 20.51 -3.52 0.03
C ARG A 88 20.20 -3.74 1.51
N ALA A 89 19.03 -3.29 1.99
CA ALA A 89 18.61 -3.48 3.38
C ALA A 89 18.51 -4.97 3.75
N LYS A 90 17.87 -5.79 2.90
CA LYS A 90 17.78 -7.24 3.09
C LYS A 90 19.17 -7.91 3.15
N ARG A 91 20.09 -7.51 2.28
CA ARG A 91 21.47 -8.04 2.29
C ARG A 91 22.21 -7.67 3.58
N ARG A 92 22.03 -6.44 4.07
CA ARG A 92 22.61 -5.98 5.35
C ARG A 92 22.05 -6.77 6.54
N GLN A 93 20.73 -6.97 6.57
CA GLN A 93 20.07 -7.79 7.60
C GLN A 93 20.61 -9.23 7.59
N LYS A 94 20.65 -9.88 6.42
CA LYS A 94 21.20 -11.24 6.28
C LYS A 94 22.67 -11.30 6.73
N ARG A 95 23.48 -10.29 6.41
CA ARG A 95 24.86 -10.20 6.90
C ARG A 95 24.92 -10.07 8.43
N GLN A 96 24.08 -9.22 9.02
CA GLN A 96 24.00 -9.06 10.47
C GLN A 96 23.60 -10.38 11.14
N GLU A 97 22.64 -11.10 10.58
CA GLU A 97 22.23 -12.42 11.07
C GLU A 97 23.37 -13.44 11.02
N ARG A 98 24.19 -13.43 9.95
CA ARG A 98 25.39 -14.28 9.86
C ARG A 98 26.44 -13.92 10.91
N LEU A 99 26.71 -12.62 11.09
CA LEU A 99 27.62 -12.13 12.12
C LEU A 99 27.16 -12.52 13.53
N ASN A 100 25.87 -12.37 13.82
CA ASN A 100 25.27 -12.77 15.10
C ASN A 100 25.37 -14.29 15.35
N LYS A 101 25.44 -15.09 14.28
CA LYS A 101 25.65 -16.54 14.34
C LYS A 101 27.13 -16.94 14.32
N HIS A 102 28.06 -15.97 14.32
CA HIS A 102 29.49 -16.19 14.11
C HIS A 102 29.80 -17.04 12.87
N ASP A 103 28.96 -16.91 11.84
CA ASP A 103 29.05 -17.65 10.58
C ASP A 103 29.88 -16.85 9.56
N PHE A 104 31.20 -16.97 9.68
CA PHE A 104 32.17 -16.19 8.91
C PHE A 104 32.60 -16.82 7.57
N TYR A 105 32.20 -18.05 7.29
CA TYR A 105 32.54 -18.81 6.08
C TYR A 105 31.37 -18.89 5.08
#